data_AF-A0A7Y2KIL7-F1
#
_entry.id   AF-A0A7Y2KIL7-F1
#
_cell.length_a   1.000
_cell.length_b   1.000
_cell.length_c   1.000
_cell.angle_alpha   90.00
_cell.angle_beta   90.00
_cell.angle_gamma   90.00
#
_symmetry.space_group_name_H-M   'P 1'
#
loop_
_entity.id
_entity.type
_entity.pdbx_description
1 polymer ?
#
loop_
_entity_poly.entity_id
_entity_poly.type
_entity_poly.pdbx_seq_one_letter_code
_entity_poly.pdbx_strand_id
1 'polypeptide(L)'
;MTTNDSRDMLSLLAGPDTGAFTTRPVIMGTHGMVTSGHYLASRVGLHILEEGGNAVDAGVAMGFALAVLEPYIYGIGGEVPILIYLADEKQVVCLSGQGPAPQRANIEWFRKNGIETIPGDGLLAAAVPDAVSTWIAALSRFGTMRLAQVLSPAIDLAERGFPMFERLSSAFERSQEQFLEMWPSSARAYLPDGRVPAVGDIYVQKDLAGMFARLVEAESRERRRGRREALSAAHDAFYKGEIAEQIVTFITENRLPDSTGKRHGGLITKEDLSRYATRVEDPVTAPYRGYDVFKCGPWSQGPVFLQ
;
A
#
# COMPACT_ATOMS: atom_id res chain seq x y z
N MET A 1 9.22 -44.34 6.31
CA MET A 1 7.90 -43.66 6.29
C MET A 1 8.10 -42.35 5.56
N THR A 2 7.89 -42.40 4.25
CA THR A 2 8.23 -41.34 3.31
C THR A 2 6.97 -40.92 2.56
N THR A 3 6.86 -39.60 2.37
CA THR A 3 6.16 -38.90 1.29
C THR A 3 4.65 -39.11 1.17
N ASN A 4 3.85 -38.20 1.74
CA ASN A 4 2.47 -38.00 1.31
C ASN A 4 1.98 -36.53 1.37
N ASP A 5 2.87 -35.53 1.33
CA ASP A 5 2.48 -34.12 1.57
C ASP A 5 2.17 -33.31 0.29
N SER A 6 2.83 -33.61 -0.83
CA SER A 6 2.73 -32.78 -2.04
C SER A 6 1.54 -33.14 -2.96
N ARG A 7 0.98 -34.36 -2.86
CA ARG A 7 -0.20 -34.78 -3.64
C ARG A 7 -1.50 -34.19 -3.12
N ASP A 8 -1.60 -33.94 -1.82
CA ASP A 8 -2.84 -33.45 -1.19
C ASP A 8 -3.04 -31.94 -1.43
N MET A 9 -1.95 -31.17 -1.48
CA MET A 9 -2.02 -29.74 -1.78
C MET A 9 -2.40 -29.44 -3.24
N LEU A 10 -1.95 -30.30 -4.19
CA LEU A 10 -2.34 -30.21 -5.60
C LEU A 10 -3.81 -30.60 -5.84
N SER A 11 -4.36 -31.53 -5.05
CA SER A 11 -5.79 -31.90 -5.13
C SER A 11 -6.70 -30.74 -4.68
N LEU A 12 -6.23 -29.92 -3.74
CA LEU A 12 -6.91 -28.71 -3.26
C LEU A 12 -6.86 -27.55 -4.26
N LEU A 13 -5.71 -27.32 -4.90
CA LEU A 13 -5.53 -26.23 -5.87
C LEU A 13 -6.20 -26.53 -7.22
N ALA A 14 -6.28 -27.80 -7.60
CA ALA A 14 -6.99 -28.20 -8.81
C ALA A 14 -8.51 -27.93 -8.73
N GLY A 15 -9.05 -27.72 -7.52
CA GLY A 15 -10.48 -27.81 -7.29
C GLY A 15 -11.01 -29.19 -7.72
N PRO A 16 -12.29 -29.51 -7.45
CA PRO A 16 -12.90 -30.58 -8.22
C PRO A 16 -12.92 -30.12 -9.68
N ASP A 17 -12.39 -30.93 -10.59
CA ASP A 17 -12.64 -30.79 -12.03
C ASP A 17 -14.14 -31.02 -12.25
N THR A 18 -14.91 -29.97 -11.99
CA THR A 18 -16.37 -29.97 -12.02
C THR A 18 -16.89 -29.77 -13.43
N GLY A 19 -16.00 -29.62 -14.42
CA GLY A 19 -16.36 -29.11 -15.74
C GLY A 19 -16.97 -27.69 -15.70
N ALA A 20 -16.86 -26.99 -14.57
CA ALA A 20 -17.40 -25.64 -14.42
C ALA A 20 -16.53 -24.63 -15.18
N PHE A 21 -17.18 -23.75 -15.95
CA PHE A 21 -16.49 -22.67 -16.66
C PHE A 21 -15.78 -21.76 -15.65
N THR A 22 -14.46 -21.65 -15.79
CA THR A 22 -13.64 -20.67 -15.08
C THR A 22 -13.26 -19.54 -16.03
N THR A 23 -13.18 -18.32 -15.51
CA THR A 23 -12.81 -17.16 -16.35
C THR A 23 -11.32 -17.14 -16.69
N ARG A 24 -10.49 -17.89 -15.95
CA ARG A 24 -9.04 -18.08 -16.13
C ARG A 24 -8.63 -19.45 -15.58
N PRO A 25 -7.56 -20.08 -16.09
CA PRO A 25 -7.02 -21.32 -15.52
C PRO A 25 -6.39 -21.09 -14.14
N VAL A 26 -6.35 -22.15 -13.32
CA VAL A 26 -5.48 -22.19 -12.13
C VAL A 26 -4.03 -22.28 -12.62
N ILE A 27 -3.26 -21.24 -12.37
CA ILE A 27 -1.86 -21.17 -12.80
C ILE A 27 -1.01 -22.06 -11.88
N MET A 28 -0.18 -22.91 -12.48
CA MET A 28 0.68 -23.87 -11.77
C MET A 28 2.14 -23.69 -12.19
N GLY A 29 3.07 -23.94 -11.27
CA GLY A 29 4.50 -23.73 -11.48
C GLY A 29 5.31 -24.17 -10.28
N THR A 30 6.62 -24.24 -10.45
CA THR A 30 7.55 -24.81 -9.46
C THR A 30 8.53 -23.79 -8.87
N HIS A 31 8.42 -22.52 -9.25
CA HIS A 31 9.35 -21.47 -8.84
C HIS A 31 8.68 -20.44 -7.92
N GLY A 32 7.59 -19.83 -8.37
CA GLY A 32 6.82 -18.88 -7.59
C GLY A 32 5.52 -18.48 -8.29
N MET A 33 4.61 -17.89 -7.53
CA MET A 33 3.32 -17.40 -8.00
C MET A 33 3.03 -16.05 -7.36
N VAL A 34 2.37 -15.19 -8.12
CA VAL A 34 1.93 -13.86 -7.67
C VAL A 34 0.53 -13.58 -8.19
N THR A 35 -0.24 -12.80 -7.43
CA THR A 35 -1.58 -12.36 -7.81
C THR A 35 -1.85 -10.97 -7.24
N SER A 36 -2.54 -10.12 -8.00
CA SER A 36 -2.91 -8.77 -7.59
C SER A 36 -4.15 -8.25 -8.33
N GLY A 37 -4.69 -7.11 -7.87
CA GLY A 37 -5.80 -6.42 -8.53
C GLY A 37 -5.50 -5.93 -9.95
N HIS A 38 -4.21 -5.71 -10.28
CA HIS A 38 -3.77 -5.21 -11.58
C HIS A 38 -2.68 -6.10 -12.21
N TYR A 39 -2.79 -6.42 -13.50
CA TYR A 39 -1.85 -7.33 -14.19
C TYR A 39 -0.41 -6.80 -14.25
N LEU A 40 -0.22 -5.48 -14.42
CA LEU A 40 1.11 -4.87 -14.38
C LEU A 40 1.78 -5.04 -13.00
N ALA A 41 1.02 -4.99 -11.90
CA ALA A 41 1.57 -5.28 -10.57
C ALA A 41 1.95 -6.76 -10.46
N SER A 42 1.11 -7.70 -10.94
CA SER A 42 1.48 -9.12 -10.99
C SER A 42 2.75 -9.36 -11.80
N ARG A 43 2.91 -8.67 -12.94
CA ARG A 43 4.15 -8.73 -13.73
C ARG A 43 5.36 -8.19 -12.96
N VAL A 44 5.20 -7.11 -12.19
CA VAL A 44 6.26 -6.58 -11.32
C VAL A 44 6.66 -7.62 -10.27
N GLY A 45 5.70 -8.26 -9.61
CA GLY A 45 5.98 -9.30 -8.63
C GLY A 45 6.71 -10.49 -9.23
N LEU A 46 6.28 -10.97 -10.41
CA LEU A 46 6.94 -12.06 -11.11
C LEU A 46 8.38 -11.69 -11.49
N HIS A 47 8.58 -10.47 -12.02
CA HIS A 47 9.92 -9.98 -12.35
C HIS A 47 10.84 -9.96 -11.13
N ILE A 48 10.34 -9.55 -9.95
CA ILE A 48 11.14 -9.58 -8.72
C ILE A 48 11.54 -11.01 -8.31
N LEU A 49 10.65 -11.98 -8.47
CA LEU A 49 10.98 -13.39 -8.24
C LEU A 49 12.03 -13.89 -9.24
N GLU A 50 11.91 -13.52 -10.53
CA GLU A 50 12.88 -13.87 -11.58
C GLU A 50 14.27 -13.26 -11.31
N GLU A 51 14.33 -12.08 -10.70
CA GLU A 51 15.57 -11.43 -10.25
C GLU A 51 16.13 -12.02 -8.94
N GLY A 52 15.51 -13.10 -8.43
CA GLY A 52 15.96 -13.83 -7.25
C GLY A 52 15.49 -13.26 -5.91
N GLY A 53 14.53 -12.32 -5.92
CA GLY A 53 13.84 -11.87 -4.71
C GLY A 53 12.92 -12.95 -4.12
N ASN A 54 12.56 -12.80 -2.85
CA ASN A 54 11.59 -13.68 -2.21
C ASN A 54 10.15 -13.15 -2.31
N ALA A 55 9.19 -13.88 -1.73
CA ALA A 55 7.78 -13.49 -1.74
C ALA A 55 7.51 -12.12 -1.06
N VAL A 56 8.31 -11.73 -0.08
CA VAL A 56 8.21 -10.43 0.60
C VAL A 56 8.74 -9.33 -0.31
N ASP A 57 9.89 -9.52 -0.96
CA ASP A 57 10.44 -8.58 -1.93
C ASP A 57 9.43 -8.33 -3.07
N ALA A 58 8.84 -9.41 -3.61
CA ALA A 58 7.83 -9.34 -4.66
C ALA A 58 6.56 -8.62 -4.18
N GLY A 59 6.04 -8.98 -2.99
CA GLY A 59 4.84 -8.35 -2.42
C GLY A 59 5.01 -6.85 -2.16
N VAL A 60 6.18 -6.42 -1.68
CA VAL A 60 6.48 -5.01 -1.48
C VAL A 60 6.55 -4.27 -2.82
N ALA A 61 7.22 -4.83 -3.83
CA ALA A 61 7.29 -4.21 -5.16
C ALA A 61 5.90 -4.07 -5.80
N MET A 62 5.07 -5.10 -5.64
CA MET A 62 3.68 -5.08 -6.09
C MET A 62 2.87 -3.99 -5.37
N GLY A 63 3.06 -3.82 -4.06
CA GLY A 63 2.42 -2.76 -3.29
C GLY A 63 2.74 -1.36 -3.84
N PHE A 64 4.02 -1.05 -4.05
CA PHE A 64 4.42 0.22 -4.66
C PHE A 64 3.89 0.39 -6.10
N ALA A 65 3.86 -0.68 -6.90
CA ALA A 65 3.28 -0.63 -8.23
C ALA A 65 1.76 -0.38 -8.18
N LEU A 66 1.03 -0.96 -7.22
CA LEU A 66 -0.41 -0.71 -7.04
C LEU A 66 -0.70 0.72 -6.58
N ALA A 67 0.18 1.35 -5.78
CA ALA A 67 0.06 2.78 -5.45
C ALA A 67 0.11 3.69 -6.69
N VAL A 68 0.78 3.23 -7.76
CA VAL A 68 0.82 3.92 -9.07
C VAL A 68 -0.39 3.55 -9.92
N LEU A 69 -0.75 2.27 -9.96
CA LEU A 69 -1.74 1.74 -10.90
C LEU A 69 -3.18 1.94 -10.43
N GLU A 70 -3.43 1.92 -9.13
CA GLU A 70 -4.79 1.96 -8.55
C GLU A 70 -5.01 3.13 -7.56
N PRO A 71 -4.61 4.38 -7.89
CA PRO A 71 -4.71 5.53 -6.99
C PRO A 71 -6.14 5.87 -6.55
N TYR A 72 -7.15 5.30 -7.21
CA TYR A 72 -8.57 5.49 -6.93
C TYR A 72 -9.10 4.63 -5.77
N ILE A 73 -8.36 3.61 -5.35
CA ILE A 73 -8.74 2.70 -4.23
C ILE A 73 -7.58 2.46 -3.26
N TYR A 74 -6.38 2.88 -3.60
CA TYR A 74 -5.18 2.62 -2.82
C TYR A 74 -4.11 3.71 -3.04
N GLY A 75 -3.29 3.99 -2.03
CA GLY A 75 -2.15 4.90 -2.20
C GLY A 75 -1.18 4.90 -1.03
N ILE A 76 -0.02 5.52 -1.24
CA ILE A 76 1.07 5.69 -0.25
C ILE A 76 0.66 6.44 1.02
N GLY A 77 -0.44 7.21 0.96
CA GLY A 77 -1.01 7.96 2.07
C GLY A 77 -1.97 7.13 2.93
N GLY A 78 -2.20 5.86 2.57
CA GLY A 78 -3.09 4.94 3.26
C GLY A 78 -2.35 3.90 4.09
N GLU A 79 -2.99 2.73 4.17
CA GLU A 79 -2.69 1.67 5.13
C GLU A 79 -2.58 0.28 4.46
N VAL A 80 -1.82 -0.63 5.07
CA VAL A 80 -1.58 -1.97 4.51
C VAL A 80 -1.38 -3.06 5.58
N PRO A 81 -2.42 -3.77 6.03
CA PRO A 81 -2.23 -4.98 6.84
C PRO A 81 -1.51 -6.07 6.02
N ILE A 82 -0.44 -6.67 6.56
CA ILE A 82 0.31 -7.75 5.89
C ILE A 82 0.40 -8.98 6.79
N LEU A 83 0.06 -10.15 6.24
CA LEU A 83 0.41 -11.45 6.81
C LEU A 83 1.55 -12.07 6.00
N ILE A 84 2.56 -12.59 6.69
CA ILE A 84 3.72 -13.24 6.07
C ILE A 84 3.86 -14.63 6.69
N TYR A 85 3.91 -15.66 5.86
CA TYR A 85 4.31 -17.01 6.27
C TYR A 85 5.81 -17.19 6.06
N LEU A 86 6.54 -17.41 7.14
CA LEU A 86 7.97 -17.65 7.16
C LEU A 86 8.21 -19.17 7.09
N ALA A 87 8.55 -19.67 5.90
CA ALA A 87 8.65 -21.10 5.64
C ALA A 87 9.69 -21.82 6.51
N ASP A 88 10.85 -21.18 6.74
CA ASP A 88 11.93 -21.75 7.56
C ASP A 88 11.54 -21.88 9.04
N GLU A 89 10.71 -20.95 9.53
CA GLU A 89 10.22 -20.91 10.91
C GLU A 89 8.88 -21.63 11.08
N LYS A 90 8.20 -21.94 9.97
CA LYS A 90 6.82 -22.44 9.93
C LYS A 90 5.84 -21.56 10.73
N GLN A 91 6.08 -20.26 10.71
CA GLN A 91 5.33 -19.27 11.50
C GLN A 91 4.65 -18.25 10.58
N VAL A 92 3.45 -17.80 10.97
CA VAL A 92 2.81 -16.62 10.39
C VAL A 92 3.04 -15.42 11.30
N VAL A 93 3.44 -14.30 10.71
CA VAL A 93 3.55 -13.00 11.40
C VAL A 93 2.61 -11.99 10.76
N CYS A 94 2.13 -11.05 11.57
CA CYS A 94 1.31 -9.93 11.14
C CYS A 94 2.11 -8.63 11.23
N LEU A 95 2.14 -7.84 10.16
CA LEU A 95 2.57 -6.44 10.22
C LEU A 95 1.32 -5.57 10.36
N SER A 96 1.29 -4.81 11.46
CA SER A 96 0.24 -3.83 11.72
C SER A 96 0.51 -2.57 10.89
N GLY A 97 0.15 -2.65 9.60
CA GLY A 97 0.04 -1.49 8.72
C GLY A 97 -1.35 -0.86 8.85
N GLN A 98 -1.58 -0.26 10.02
CA GLN A 98 -2.73 0.57 10.32
C GLN A 98 -2.24 1.81 11.06
N GLY A 99 -2.35 2.97 10.42
CA GLY A 99 -2.06 4.26 11.03
C GLY A 99 -2.92 4.56 12.26
N PRO A 100 -2.34 5.06 13.38
CA PRO A 100 -3.13 5.60 14.47
C PRO A 100 -3.74 6.95 14.08
N ALA A 101 -4.77 7.36 14.81
CA ALA A 101 -5.23 8.74 14.78
C ALA A 101 -4.11 9.69 15.28
N PRO A 102 -3.99 10.91 14.72
CA PRO A 102 -3.07 11.92 15.25
C PRO A 102 -3.33 12.22 16.73
N GLN A 103 -2.30 12.59 17.49
CA GLN A 103 -2.47 12.91 18.92
C GLN A 103 -3.50 14.01 19.19
N ARG A 104 -3.69 14.94 18.24
CA ARG A 104 -4.66 16.03 18.33
C ARG A 104 -6.09 15.60 18.02
N ALA A 105 -6.30 14.44 17.39
CA ALA A 105 -7.59 13.92 16.97
C ALA A 105 -8.31 13.22 18.14
N ASN A 106 -8.66 13.98 19.18
CA ASN A 106 -9.46 13.50 20.31
C ASN A 106 -10.92 13.99 20.22
N ILE A 107 -11.79 13.31 20.98
CA ILE A 107 -13.24 13.55 20.98
C ILE A 107 -13.54 15.00 21.37
N GLU A 108 -12.82 15.56 22.35
CA GLU A 108 -12.98 16.94 22.80
C GLU A 108 -12.70 17.94 21.67
N TRP A 109 -11.64 17.71 20.89
CA TRP A 109 -11.29 18.54 19.74
C TRP A 109 -12.41 18.51 18.70
N PHE A 110 -12.89 17.32 18.33
CA PHE A 110 -13.97 17.18 17.35
C PHE A 110 -15.26 17.87 17.82
N ARG A 111 -15.68 17.63 19.07
CA ARG A 111 -16.88 18.28 19.66
C ARG A 111 -16.75 19.80 19.71
N LYS A 112 -15.58 20.33 20.11
CA LYS A 112 -15.33 21.79 20.15
C LYS A 112 -15.42 22.44 18.77
N ASN A 113 -15.12 21.69 17.71
CA ASN A 113 -15.21 22.16 16.32
C ASN A 113 -16.56 21.82 15.65
N GLY A 114 -17.53 21.29 16.42
CA GLY A 114 -18.87 20.97 15.92
C GLY A 114 -18.88 19.82 14.92
N ILE A 115 -18.01 18.83 15.13
CA ILE A 115 -17.91 17.60 14.32
C ILE A 115 -18.46 16.46 15.17
N GLU A 116 -19.66 15.99 14.83
CA GLU A 116 -20.34 14.89 15.53
C GLU A 116 -19.95 13.52 14.97
N THR A 117 -19.64 13.46 13.68
CA THR A 117 -19.17 12.28 12.96
C THR A 117 -17.98 12.68 12.10
N ILE A 118 -16.93 11.85 12.08
CA ILE A 118 -15.74 12.09 11.25
C ILE A 118 -16.18 12.09 9.77
N PRO A 119 -15.81 13.12 8.97
CA PRO A 119 -16.19 13.16 7.56
C PRO A 119 -15.60 11.97 6.79
N GLY A 120 -16.29 11.55 5.74
CA GLY A 120 -15.82 10.43 4.88
C GLY A 120 -14.71 10.83 3.89
N ASP A 121 -14.37 12.11 3.83
CA ASP A 121 -13.43 12.73 2.90
C ASP A 121 -12.73 13.95 3.54
N GLY A 122 -11.87 14.61 2.76
CA GLY A 122 -11.08 15.74 3.23
C GLY A 122 -9.94 15.35 4.17
N LEU A 123 -9.34 16.35 4.80
CA LEU A 123 -8.07 16.18 5.53
C LEU A 123 -8.25 15.73 6.99
N LEU A 124 -9.45 15.86 7.55
CA LEU A 124 -9.73 15.50 8.94
C LEU A 124 -9.81 14.00 9.19
N ALA A 125 -10.22 13.24 8.18
CA ALA A 125 -10.38 11.79 8.27
C ALA A 125 -9.03 11.04 8.29
N ALA A 126 -7.93 11.73 7.97
CA ALA A 126 -6.63 11.12 7.79
C ALA A 126 -6.02 10.61 9.11
N ALA A 127 -5.79 9.31 9.18
CA ALA A 127 -4.84 8.70 10.12
C ALA A 127 -3.40 8.94 9.66
N VAL A 128 -2.43 8.62 10.53
CA VAL A 128 -1.00 8.70 10.18
C VAL A 128 -0.68 7.68 9.07
N PRO A 129 -0.20 8.08 7.88
CA PRO A 129 0.05 7.14 6.78
C PRO A 129 1.09 6.08 7.11
N ASP A 130 0.79 4.79 6.93
CA ASP A 130 1.69 3.70 7.33
C ASP A 130 2.27 2.88 6.18
N ALA A 131 1.65 2.89 4.99
CA ALA A 131 1.97 1.96 3.92
C ALA A 131 3.48 1.88 3.60
N VAL A 132 4.14 3.04 3.49
CA VAL A 132 5.59 3.12 3.22
C VAL A 132 6.41 2.52 4.36
N SER A 133 6.07 2.82 5.62
CA SER A 133 6.75 2.24 6.79
C SER A 133 6.56 0.73 6.83
N THR A 134 5.35 0.23 6.55
CA THR A 134 5.04 -1.20 6.62
C THR A 134 5.77 -2.00 5.56
N TRP A 135 5.85 -1.48 4.34
CA TRP A 135 6.66 -2.08 3.28
C TRP A 135 8.15 -2.06 3.57
N ILE A 136 8.69 -0.94 4.06
CA ILE A 136 10.11 -0.87 4.43
C ILE A 136 10.40 -1.81 5.60
N ALA A 137 9.49 -1.94 6.58
CA ALA A 137 9.62 -2.88 7.69
C ALA A 137 9.59 -4.34 7.22
N ALA A 138 8.67 -4.69 6.30
CA ALA A 138 8.60 -6.00 5.67
C ALA A 138 9.90 -6.32 4.94
N LEU A 139 10.36 -5.42 4.07
CA LEU A 139 11.58 -5.56 3.29
C LEU A 139 12.82 -5.68 4.20
N SER A 140 12.91 -4.85 5.24
CA SER A 140 14.04 -4.86 6.17
C SER A 140 14.12 -6.12 7.02
N ARG A 141 12.99 -6.71 7.42
CA ARG A 141 12.96 -7.86 8.34
C ARG A 141 12.95 -9.19 7.60
N PHE A 142 12.20 -9.27 6.50
CA PHE A 142 11.87 -10.53 5.84
C PHE A 142 12.20 -10.53 4.35
N GLY A 143 12.47 -9.37 3.75
CA GLY A 143 12.98 -9.28 2.38
C GLY A 143 14.50 -9.44 2.29
N THR A 144 14.99 -9.54 1.06
CA THR A 144 16.41 -9.73 0.73
C THR A 144 16.96 -8.64 -0.19
N MET A 145 16.10 -7.94 -0.91
CA MET A 145 16.49 -6.94 -1.90
C MET A 145 16.68 -5.54 -1.29
N ARG A 146 17.31 -4.66 -2.07
CA ARG A 146 17.37 -3.22 -1.80
C ARG A 146 16.06 -2.55 -2.20
N LEU A 147 15.72 -1.46 -1.52
CA LEU A 147 14.58 -0.63 -1.87
C LEU A 147 14.71 -0.11 -3.31
N ALA A 148 15.91 0.27 -3.76
CA ALA A 148 16.17 0.64 -5.15
C ALA A 148 15.69 -0.40 -6.17
N GLN A 149 15.89 -1.70 -5.89
CA GLN A 149 15.48 -2.78 -6.79
C GLN A 149 13.96 -2.96 -6.77
N VAL A 150 13.37 -2.92 -5.58
CA VAL A 150 11.94 -3.11 -5.35
C VAL A 150 11.09 -1.94 -5.87
N LEU A 151 11.59 -0.70 -5.76
CA LEU A 151 10.91 0.51 -6.24
C LEU A 151 11.09 0.77 -7.73
N SER A 152 12.17 0.28 -8.35
CA SER A 152 12.49 0.59 -9.76
C SER A 152 11.31 0.37 -10.71
N PRO A 153 10.55 -0.75 -10.64
CA PRO A 153 9.41 -0.94 -11.53
C PRO A 153 8.27 0.05 -11.30
N ALA A 154 8.03 0.47 -10.06
CA ALA A 154 7.01 1.46 -9.73
C ALA A 154 7.41 2.87 -10.19
N ILE A 155 8.69 3.23 -10.04
CA ILE A 155 9.26 4.47 -10.59
C ILE A 155 9.08 4.49 -12.10
N ASP A 156 9.44 3.39 -12.78
CA ASP A 156 9.31 3.26 -14.23
C ASP A 156 7.86 3.42 -14.70
N LEU A 157 6.90 2.80 -14.00
CA LEU A 157 5.47 2.93 -14.28
C LEU A 157 4.97 4.36 -14.06
N ALA A 158 5.44 5.05 -13.01
CA ALA A 158 5.01 6.41 -12.70
C ALA A 158 5.65 7.44 -13.64
N GLU A 159 6.93 7.28 -13.99
CA GLU A 159 7.68 8.25 -14.80
C GLU A 159 7.40 8.11 -16.30
N ARG A 160 7.46 6.87 -16.82
CA ARG A 160 7.24 6.58 -18.26
C ARG A 160 5.78 6.34 -18.59
N GLY A 161 4.98 6.05 -17.56
CA GLY A 161 3.54 5.88 -17.66
C GLY A 161 3.10 4.48 -18.00
N PHE A 162 1.79 4.31 -18.01
CA PHE A 162 1.09 3.09 -18.40
C PHE A 162 -0.20 3.46 -19.17
N PRO A 163 -0.74 2.55 -20.00
CA PRO A 163 -2.01 2.80 -20.67
C PRO A 163 -3.13 2.98 -19.64
N MET A 164 -3.82 4.11 -19.71
CA MET A 164 -5.02 4.38 -18.94
C MET A 164 -6.04 3.27 -19.19
N PHE A 165 -6.55 2.68 -18.12
CA PHE A 165 -7.53 1.60 -18.19
C PHE A 165 -8.89 2.08 -17.71
N GLU A 166 -9.94 1.41 -18.19
CA GLU A 166 -11.34 1.81 -18.02
C GLU A 166 -11.71 2.13 -16.57
N ARG A 167 -11.36 1.26 -15.62
CA ARG A 167 -11.71 1.46 -14.21
C ARG A 167 -11.08 2.72 -13.61
N LEU A 168 -9.84 3.06 -13.97
CA LEU A 168 -9.17 4.29 -13.49
C LEU A 168 -9.77 5.52 -14.15
N SER A 169 -9.97 5.51 -15.48
CA SER A 169 -10.64 6.59 -16.22
C SER A 169 -12.01 6.89 -15.62
N SER A 170 -12.85 5.87 -15.44
CA SER A 170 -14.18 6.05 -14.86
C SER A 170 -14.16 6.51 -13.41
N ALA A 171 -13.11 6.18 -12.64
CA ALA A 171 -12.96 6.72 -11.29
C ALA A 171 -12.64 8.22 -11.32
N PHE A 172 -11.75 8.65 -12.22
CA PHE A 172 -11.45 10.07 -12.41
C PHE A 172 -12.65 10.85 -12.97
N GLU A 173 -13.45 10.28 -13.87
CA GLU A 173 -14.71 10.90 -14.32
C GLU A 173 -15.66 11.17 -13.15
N ARG A 174 -15.86 10.20 -12.26
CA ARG A 174 -16.73 10.36 -11.08
C ARG A 174 -16.22 11.43 -10.10
N SER A 175 -14.91 11.67 -10.05
CA SER A 175 -14.29 12.63 -9.14
C SER A 175 -13.88 13.95 -9.81
N GLN A 176 -14.11 14.10 -11.13
CA GLN A 176 -13.57 15.22 -11.92
C GLN A 176 -14.05 16.57 -11.39
N GLU A 177 -15.36 16.72 -11.18
CA GLU A 177 -15.96 17.95 -10.65
C GLU A 177 -15.38 18.29 -9.27
N GLN A 178 -15.32 17.32 -8.36
CA GLN A 178 -14.72 17.51 -7.03
C GLN A 178 -13.24 17.92 -7.11
N PHE A 179 -12.45 17.32 -8.01
CA PHE A 179 -11.05 17.70 -8.19
C PHE A 179 -10.91 19.12 -8.72
N LEU A 180 -11.71 19.52 -9.71
CA LEU A 180 -11.63 20.85 -10.32
C LEU A 180 -12.12 21.95 -9.36
N GLU A 181 -13.19 21.69 -8.60
CA GLU A 181 -13.85 22.73 -7.79
C GLU A 181 -13.38 22.76 -6.34
N MET A 182 -13.12 21.59 -5.75
CA MET A 182 -12.85 21.47 -4.32
C MET A 182 -11.38 21.19 -4.02
N TRP A 183 -10.72 20.34 -4.83
CA TRP A 183 -9.37 19.83 -4.57
C TRP A 183 -8.40 20.10 -5.74
N PRO A 184 -8.03 21.36 -5.99
CA PRO A 184 -7.26 21.75 -7.18
C PRO A 184 -5.86 21.12 -7.28
N SER A 185 -5.27 20.69 -6.17
CA SER A 185 -4.03 19.89 -6.20
C SER A 185 -4.25 18.51 -6.80
N SER A 186 -5.39 17.87 -6.50
CA SER A 186 -5.77 16.59 -7.10
C SER A 186 -6.07 16.75 -8.58
N ALA A 187 -6.71 17.85 -9.01
CA ALA A 187 -6.87 18.15 -10.44
C ALA A 187 -5.51 18.25 -11.15
N ARG A 188 -4.53 18.96 -10.58
CA ARG A 188 -3.18 19.04 -11.16
C ARG A 188 -2.47 17.69 -11.23
N ALA A 189 -2.67 16.82 -10.24
CA ALA A 189 -2.02 15.51 -10.19
C ALA A 189 -2.68 14.48 -11.11
N TYR A 190 -4.02 14.48 -11.21
CA TYR A 190 -4.78 13.41 -11.86
C TYR A 190 -5.39 13.79 -13.21
N LEU A 191 -5.61 15.08 -13.47
CA LEU A 191 -6.30 15.58 -14.66
C LEU A 191 -5.35 16.42 -15.52
N PRO A 192 -4.51 15.80 -16.38
CA PRO A 192 -3.67 16.55 -17.31
C PRO A 192 -4.54 17.49 -18.15
N ASP A 193 -4.13 18.75 -18.23
CA ASP A 193 -4.89 19.83 -18.89
C ASP A 193 -6.35 19.98 -18.37
N GLY A 194 -6.61 19.57 -17.13
CA GLY A 194 -7.93 19.61 -16.49
C GLY A 194 -8.91 18.55 -16.99
N ARG A 195 -8.43 17.54 -17.73
CA ARG A 195 -9.27 16.52 -18.37
C ARG A 195 -8.94 15.13 -17.86
N VAL A 196 -9.94 14.26 -17.86
CA VAL A 196 -9.73 12.82 -17.62
C VAL A 196 -8.99 12.24 -18.83
N PRO A 197 -7.85 11.54 -18.63
CA PRO A 197 -7.18 10.83 -19.72
C PRO A 197 -8.09 9.74 -20.30
N ALA A 198 -8.11 9.61 -21.63
CA ALA A 198 -8.92 8.58 -22.28
C ALA A 198 -8.30 7.19 -22.09
N VAL A 199 -9.14 6.15 -22.11
CA VAL A 199 -8.65 4.76 -22.12
C VAL A 199 -7.67 4.55 -23.28
N GLY A 200 -6.49 4.03 -22.96
CA GLY A 200 -5.38 3.83 -23.90
C GLY A 200 -4.34 4.95 -23.91
N ASP A 201 -4.65 6.16 -23.40
CA ASP A 201 -3.66 7.23 -23.25
C ASP A 201 -2.52 6.80 -22.33
N ILE A 202 -1.29 7.25 -22.59
CA ILE A 202 -0.17 7.02 -21.67
C ILE A 202 -0.31 7.98 -20.48
N TYR A 203 -0.67 7.42 -19.34
CA TYR A 203 -0.86 8.18 -18.11
C TYR A 203 0.41 8.15 -17.25
N VAL A 204 0.87 9.33 -16.83
CA VAL A 204 2.12 9.54 -16.09
C VAL A 204 1.87 10.22 -14.74
N GLN A 205 2.69 9.91 -13.75
CA GLN A 205 2.63 10.43 -12.37
C GLN A 205 4.03 10.86 -11.92
N LYS A 206 4.57 11.91 -12.54
CA LYS A 206 5.95 12.37 -12.34
C LYS A 206 6.27 12.77 -10.90
N ASP A 207 5.33 13.39 -10.19
CA ASP A 207 5.53 13.79 -8.80
C ASP A 207 5.69 12.58 -7.88
N LEU A 208 4.90 11.51 -8.12
CA LEU A 208 5.02 10.26 -7.38
C LEU A 208 6.35 9.54 -7.70
N ALA A 209 6.74 9.50 -8.97
CA ALA A 209 8.05 8.97 -9.38
C ALA A 209 9.19 9.71 -8.69
N GLY A 210 9.13 11.05 -8.66
CA GLY A 210 10.11 11.89 -7.99
C GLY A 210 10.18 11.62 -6.49
N MET A 211 9.04 11.40 -5.83
CA MET A 211 9.01 11.03 -4.42
C MET A 211 9.66 9.66 -4.16
N PHE A 212 9.34 8.65 -4.96
CA PHE A 212 10.00 7.34 -4.87
C PHE A 212 11.51 7.43 -5.11
N ALA A 213 11.94 8.24 -6.08
CA ALA A 213 13.36 8.47 -6.33
C ALA A 213 14.08 9.07 -5.10
N ARG A 214 13.43 9.97 -4.35
CA ARG A 214 13.99 10.50 -3.08
C ARG A 214 14.19 9.41 -2.03
N LEU A 215 13.28 8.43 -1.93
CA LEU A 215 13.43 7.30 -1.01
C LEU A 215 14.63 6.42 -1.42
N VAL A 216 14.78 6.14 -2.71
CA VAL A 216 15.91 5.39 -3.27
C VAL A 216 17.24 6.14 -3.07
N GLU A 217 17.24 7.46 -3.22
CA GLU A 217 18.42 8.29 -2.98
C GLU A 217 18.84 8.24 -1.50
N ALA A 218 17.87 8.37 -0.58
CA ALA A 218 18.12 8.25 0.85
C ALA A 218 18.70 6.88 1.24
N GLU A 219 18.17 5.78 0.68
CA GLU A 219 18.77 4.45 0.84
C GLU A 219 20.22 4.42 0.32
N SER A 220 20.43 4.94 -0.90
CA SER A 220 21.71 4.85 -1.60
C SER A 220 22.84 5.57 -0.87
N ARG A 221 22.54 6.72 -0.23
CA ARG A 221 23.51 7.50 0.56
C ARG A 221 24.05 6.71 1.75
N GLU A 222 23.19 5.92 2.41
CA GLU A 222 23.55 5.16 3.61
C GLU A 222 23.94 3.70 3.30
N ARG A 223 24.02 3.30 2.03
CA ARG A 223 24.32 1.91 1.59
C ARG A 223 25.56 1.30 2.24
N ARG A 224 26.58 2.11 2.51
CA ARG A 224 27.85 1.65 3.12
C ARG A 224 27.69 1.16 4.57
N ARG A 225 26.60 1.52 5.24
CA ARG A 225 26.34 1.18 6.64
C ARG A 225 25.58 -0.12 6.83
N GLY A 226 25.13 -0.75 5.75
CA GLY A 226 24.34 -1.98 5.78
C GLY A 226 22.92 -1.76 5.24
N ARG A 227 22.27 -2.86 4.84
CA ARG A 227 20.92 -2.83 4.24
C ARG A 227 19.87 -2.26 5.21
N ARG A 228 19.97 -2.62 6.49
CA ARG A 228 19.01 -2.18 7.51
C ARG A 228 19.08 -0.67 7.73
N GLU A 229 20.29 -0.13 7.87
CA GLU A 229 20.55 1.30 8.03
C GLU A 229 20.13 2.07 6.78
N ALA A 230 20.40 1.54 5.59
CA ALA A 230 19.97 2.12 4.33
C ALA A 230 18.44 2.18 4.20
N LEU A 231 17.73 1.09 4.56
CA LEU A 231 16.27 1.06 4.58
C LEU A 231 15.70 2.01 5.64
N SER A 232 16.34 2.11 6.80
CA SER A 232 15.96 3.07 7.84
C SER A 232 16.12 4.52 7.37
N ALA A 233 17.12 4.82 6.53
CA ALA A 233 17.30 6.15 5.96
C ALA A 233 16.18 6.49 4.96
N ALA A 234 15.76 5.53 4.13
CA ALA A 234 14.60 5.70 3.26
C ALA A 234 13.30 5.90 4.03
N HIS A 235 13.10 5.15 5.12
CA HIS A 235 11.98 5.38 6.04
C HIS A 235 12.01 6.81 6.59
N ASP A 236 13.15 7.24 7.15
CA ASP A 236 13.27 8.56 7.76
C ASP A 236 13.11 9.69 6.73
N ALA A 237 13.47 9.49 5.47
CA ALA A 237 13.19 10.45 4.40
C ALA A 237 11.69 10.72 4.22
N PHE A 238 10.83 9.70 4.37
CA PHE A 238 9.38 9.85 4.33
C PHE A 238 8.81 10.44 5.62
N TYR A 239 9.21 9.90 6.78
CA TYR A 239 8.55 10.15 8.06
C TYR A 239 9.15 11.30 8.90
N LYS A 240 10.38 11.71 8.61
CA LYS A 240 11.10 12.74 9.37
C LYS A 240 11.72 13.84 8.48
N GLY A 241 11.96 13.53 7.21
CA GLY A 241 12.57 14.41 6.23
C GLY A 241 11.58 15.34 5.52
N GLU A 242 12.00 15.82 4.35
CA GLU A 242 11.27 16.81 3.55
C GLU A 242 9.85 16.35 3.16
N ILE A 243 9.62 15.05 2.96
CA ILE A 243 8.30 14.52 2.60
C ILE A 243 7.32 14.72 3.77
N ALA A 244 7.74 14.40 5.01
CA ALA A 244 6.93 14.64 6.19
C ALA A 244 6.61 16.13 6.37
N GLU A 245 7.59 17.00 6.09
CA GLU A 245 7.38 18.45 6.13
C GLU A 245 6.37 18.90 5.08
N GLN A 246 6.49 18.42 3.84
CA GLN A 246 5.53 18.73 2.77
C GLN A 246 4.10 18.28 3.11
N ILE A 247 3.94 17.08 3.70
CA ILE A 247 2.64 16.59 4.16
C ILE A 247 2.06 17.53 5.22
N VAL A 248 2.81 17.82 6.27
CA VAL A 248 2.34 18.65 7.40
C VAL A 248 2.04 20.08 6.96
N THR A 249 2.92 20.67 6.14
CA THR A 249 2.69 21.99 5.54
C THR A 249 1.42 22.01 4.71
N PHE A 250 1.25 21.04 3.79
CA PHE A 250 0.06 20.98 2.93
C PHE A 250 -1.23 20.92 3.76
N ILE A 251 -1.32 20.00 4.71
CA ILE A 251 -2.56 19.82 5.47
C ILE A 251 -2.85 20.93 6.47
N THR A 252 -1.83 21.72 6.85
CA THR A 252 -1.97 22.84 7.78
C THR A 252 -2.34 24.12 7.04
N GLU A 253 -1.72 24.38 5.89
CA GLU A 253 -1.94 25.58 5.09
C GLU A 253 -3.21 25.51 4.23
N ASN A 254 -3.67 24.31 3.90
CA ASN A 254 -4.86 24.11 3.07
C ASN A 254 -6.06 23.70 3.91
N ARG A 255 -7.17 24.43 3.77
CA ARG A 255 -8.47 24.06 4.30
C ARG A 255 -9.38 23.65 3.14
N LEU A 256 -9.56 22.34 2.98
CA LEU A 256 -10.30 21.77 1.86
C LEU A 256 -11.77 21.54 2.24
N PRO A 257 -12.71 21.71 1.29
CA PRO A 257 -14.09 21.28 1.50
C PRO A 257 -14.13 19.78 1.76
N ASP A 258 -15.02 19.38 2.66
CA ASP A 258 -15.35 17.98 2.95
C ASP A 258 -16.87 17.80 3.11
N SER A 259 -17.28 16.57 3.32
CA SER A 259 -18.67 16.11 3.46
C SER A 259 -19.45 16.72 4.62
N THR A 260 -18.81 17.48 5.51
CA THR A 260 -19.53 18.31 6.49
C THR A 260 -20.11 19.60 5.88
N GLY A 261 -19.74 19.93 4.63
CA GLY A 261 -20.07 21.20 3.98
C GLY A 261 -19.18 22.36 4.44
N LYS A 262 -18.15 22.10 5.24
CA LYS A 262 -17.19 23.10 5.74
C LYS A 262 -15.80 22.83 5.16
N ARG A 263 -14.89 23.76 5.44
CA ARG A 263 -13.47 23.66 5.06
C ARG A 263 -12.59 23.37 6.27
N HIS A 264 -11.87 22.26 6.23
CA HIS A 264 -10.99 21.84 7.33
C HIS A 264 -9.58 21.53 6.84
N GLY A 265 -8.61 21.75 7.73
CA GLY A 265 -7.23 21.27 7.57
C GLY A 265 -7.06 19.91 8.26
N GLY A 266 -5.88 19.30 8.14
CA GLY A 266 -5.55 18.04 8.80
C GLY A 266 -5.05 18.21 10.23
N LEU A 267 -5.00 17.10 10.97
CA LEU A 267 -4.57 17.06 12.37
C LEU A 267 -3.22 16.37 12.58
N ILE A 268 -2.69 15.68 11.57
CA ILE A 268 -1.39 15.02 11.61
C ILE A 268 -0.30 16.09 11.86
N THR A 269 0.59 15.80 12.80
CA THR A 269 1.75 16.65 13.07
C THR A 269 3.05 15.95 12.65
N LYS A 270 4.14 16.72 12.59
CA LYS A 270 5.48 16.15 12.34
C LYS A 270 5.85 15.12 13.41
N GLU A 271 5.38 15.30 14.65
CA GLU A 271 5.62 14.36 15.76
C GLU A 271 4.83 13.06 15.59
N ASP A 272 3.61 13.13 15.05
CA ASP A 272 2.83 11.93 14.76
C ASP A 272 3.51 11.08 13.68
N LEU A 273 4.01 11.72 12.61
CA LEU A 273 4.78 11.05 11.55
C LEU A 273 6.11 10.49 12.07
N SER A 274 6.88 11.27 12.84
CA SER A 274 8.23 10.91 13.28
C SER A 274 8.25 9.70 14.23
N ARG A 275 7.18 9.51 15.00
CA ARG A 275 7.00 8.41 15.95
C ARG A 275 6.44 7.15 15.31
N TYR A 276 5.88 7.24 14.10
CA TYR A 276 5.28 6.10 13.46
C TYR A 276 6.33 5.05 13.10
N ALA A 277 6.06 3.81 13.49
CA ALA A 277 6.82 2.65 13.08
C ALA A 277 5.89 1.44 13.06
N THR A 278 5.98 0.65 11.99
CA THR A 278 5.19 -0.57 11.84
C THR A 278 5.54 -1.60 12.92
N ARG A 279 4.51 -2.14 13.57
CA ARG A 279 4.65 -3.21 14.56
C ARG A 279 4.54 -4.59 13.91
N VAL A 280 5.39 -5.51 14.36
CA VAL A 280 5.22 -6.95 14.10
C VAL A 280 4.42 -7.52 15.28
N GLU A 281 3.36 -8.26 14.97
CA GLU A 281 2.42 -8.83 15.92
C GLU A 281 2.17 -10.30 15.59
N ASP A 282 1.69 -11.05 16.58
CA ASP A 282 1.14 -12.38 16.34
C ASP A 282 -0.23 -12.27 15.64
N PRO A 283 -0.52 -13.15 14.66
CA PRO A 283 -1.84 -13.20 14.05
C PRO A 283 -2.89 -13.79 15.00
N VAL A 284 -4.16 -13.47 14.77
CA VAL A 284 -5.29 -14.20 15.37
C VAL A 284 -5.55 -15.43 14.52
N THR A 285 -5.70 -16.60 15.16
CA THR A 285 -5.79 -17.88 14.47
C THR A 285 -6.97 -18.69 14.98
N ALA A 286 -7.68 -19.38 14.08
CA ALA A 286 -8.67 -20.40 14.45
C ALA A 286 -8.57 -21.62 13.52
N PRO A 287 -8.73 -22.85 14.06
CA PRO A 287 -8.78 -24.05 13.25
C PRO A 287 -10.14 -24.18 12.55
N TYR A 288 -10.15 -24.54 11.26
CA TYR A 288 -11.36 -24.79 10.50
C TYR A 288 -11.15 -25.93 9.50
N ARG A 289 -11.93 -27.01 9.61
CA ARG A 289 -11.90 -28.17 8.69
C ARG A 289 -10.50 -28.73 8.37
N GLY A 290 -9.62 -28.77 9.38
CA GLY A 290 -8.25 -29.29 9.23
C GLY A 290 -7.21 -28.24 8.78
N TYR A 291 -7.59 -26.97 8.68
CA TYR A 291 -6.70 -25.84 8.37
C TYR A 291 -6.57 -24.91 9.56
N ASP A 292 -5.44 -24.22 9.67
CA ASP A 292 -5.29 -23.04 10.51
C ASP A 292 -5.55 -21.78 9.67
N VAL A 293 -6.52 -20.96 10.08
CA VAL A 293 -6.87 -19.72 9.41
C VAL A 293 -6.29 -18.55 10.20
N PHE A 294 -5.41 -17.77 9.57
CA PHE A 294 -4.71 -16.64 10.17
C PHE A 294 -5.27 -15.31 9.71
N LYS A 295 -5.51 -14.38 10.63
CA LYS A 295 -5.98 -13.02 10.38
C LYS A 295 -5.18 -12.02 11.21
N CYS A 296 -5.20 -10.75 10.79
CA CYS A 296 -4.69 -9.65 11.60
C CYS A 296 -5.50 -9.50 12.90
N GLY A 297 -4.95 -8.73 13.86
CA GLY A 297 -5.56 -8.45 15.16
C GLY A 297 -6.94 -7.78 15.08
N PRO A 298 -7.62 -7.64 16.24
CA PRO A 298 -8.97 -7.06 16.33
C PRO A 298 -9.05 -5.55 16.06
N TRP A 299 -7.91 -4.90 15.80
CA TRP A 299 -7.88 -3.57 15.20
C TRP A 299 -8.36 -3.58 13.74
N SER A 300 -8.34 -4.74 13.09
CA SER A 300 -8.97 -4.99 11.80
C SER A 300 -10.27 -5.79 11.98
N GLN A 301 -11.11 -5.83 10.94
CA GLN A 301 -12.26 -6.75 10.89
C GLN A 301 -11.87 -8.23 10.68
N GLY A 302 -10.57 -8.55 10.62
CA GLY A 302 -10.04 -9.89 10.37
C GLY A 302 -10.68 -10.99 11.23
N PRO A 303 -10.80 -10.81 12.56
CA PRO A 303 -11.39 -11.82 13.44
C PRO A 303 -12.84 -12.18 13.15
N VAL A 304 -13.63 -11.33 12.48
CA VAL A 304 -15.02 -11.66 12.09
C VAL A 304 -15.05 -12.85 11.13
N PHE A 305 -13.99 -13.08 10.35
CA PHE A 305 -13.89 -14.28 9.50
C PHE A 305 -13.65 -15.57 10.30
N LEU A 306 -13.14 -15.46 11.52
CA LEU A 306 -12.82 -16.59 12.40
C LEU A 306 -13.97 -16.98 13.32
N GLN A 307 -14.90 -16.04 13.58
CA GLN A 307 -16.10 -16.22 14.42
C GLN A 307 -17.18 -16.99 13.68
#